data_AF-A0A955NVF9-F1
#
_entry.id   AF-A0A955NVF9-F1
#
_cell.length_a   1.000
_cell.length_b   1.000
_cell.length_c   1.000
_cell.angle_alpha   90.00
_cell.angle_beta   90.00
_cell.angle_gamma   90.00
#
_symmetry.space_group_name_H-M   'P 1'
#
loop_
_entity.id
_entity.type
_entity.pdbx_description
1 polymer ?
#
loop_
_entity_poly.entity_id
_entity_poly.type
_entity_poly.pdbx_seq_one_letter_code
_entity_poly.pdbx_strand_id
1 'polypeptide(L)'
;MAAARHEIPTLFPYLKKYKNGLLVGSLCVLLTAGAAMVVPLAVSKTLNYITNEANTFKPRAGITLVETYLLKSVGLETLTPVVWDIQGKWLDYWAMADSRGANRLPYYFAAILGFALVSGLFRFLQRRIIIGISRKIEYDLRNDLFEHLLKLSPSFYNRMTTGDIVARATNDMNQVRSMLGPGVMYPINAILTMIFALGGMIYLSPILAIVAMFPPLIMAIGTNRFAKTLHERFTLVQEQYSNISTKVQENLTGIRVVKAYTREDSEVEAIRDLNKDYLEKNLKYFRSMGVLYPFFDFSHNLGIFVVLSLGSYLMIQPGTAFQVGDFAAFILYLNMLHFPMISIGWV
;
A
#
# COMPACT_ATOMS: atom_id res chain seq x y z
N MET A 1 -10.09 17.77 -3.18
CA MET A 1 -8.79 17.98 -2.47
C MET A 1 -8.59 19.39 -1.92
N ALA A 2 -9.20 20.46 -2.47
CA ALA A 2 -9.04 21.82 -1.94
C ALA A 2 -9.72 22.05 -0.57
N ALA A 3 -10.88 21.44 -0.29
CA ALA A 3 -11.58 21.57 0.99
C ALA A 3 -10.85 20.89 2.18
N ALA A 4 -10.21 19.74 1.95
CA ALA A 4 -9.52 18.99 3.01
C ALA A 4 -8.26 19.70 3.57
N ARG A 5 -7.67 20.63 2.80
CA ARG A 5 -6.43 21.34 3.21
C ARG A 5 -6.62 22.27 4.41
N HIS A 6 -7.85 22.76 4.64
CA HIS A 6 -8.16 23.66 5.75
C HIS A 6 -8.55 22.93 7.04
N GLU A 7 -8.82 21.63 7.00
CA GLU A 7 -9.39 20.90 8.13
C GLU A 7 -8.39 20.02 8.91
N ILE A 8 -7.29 19.57 8.28
CA ILE A 8 -6.23 18.78 8.94
C ILE A 8 -5.69 19.44 10.23
N PRO A 9 -5.51 20.78 10.30
CA PRO A 9 -5.02 21.43 11.52
C PRO A 9 -5.92 21.20 12.75
N THR A 10 -7.22 20.98 12.55
CA THR A 10 -8.16 20.74 13.66
C THR A 10 -7.93 19.39 14.34
N LEU A 11 -7.28 18.44 13.67
CA LEU A 11 -6.93 17.13 14.25
C LEU A 11 -5.59 17.16 15.00
N PHE A 12 -4.80 18.23 14.89
CA PHE A 12 -3.48 18.32 15.54
C PHE A 12 -3.50 18.16 17.06
N PRO A 13 -4.49 18.67 17.82
CA PRO A 13 -4.54 18.43 19.27
C PRO A 13 -4.58 16.93 19.59
N TYR A 14 -5.42 16.17 18.88
CA TYR A 14 -5.55 14.72 19.05
C TYR A 14 -4.31 13.96 18.58
N LEU A 15 -3.72 14.34 17.44
CA LEU A 15 -2.48 13.76 16.95
C LEU A 15 -1.30 14.02 17.90
N LYS A 16 -1.21 15.24 18.45
CA LYS A 16 -0.19 15.63 19.41
C LYS A 16 -0.29 14.83 20.71
N LYS A 17 -1.51 14.55 21.18
CA LYS A 17 -1.78 13.69 22.35
C LYS A 17 -1.17 12.29 22.19
N TYR A 18 -1.20 11.72 20.98
CA TYR A 18 -0.69 10.37 20.69
C TYR A 18 0.63 10.35 19.88
N LYS A 19 1.35 11.48 19.79
CA LYS A 19 2.54 11.62 18.92
C LYS A 19 3.60 10.53 19.13
N ASN A 20 3.88 10.16 20.38
CA ASN A 20 4.92 9.18 20.69
C ASN A 20 4.51 7.79 20.17
N GLY A 21 3.24 7.42 20.33
CA GLY A 21 2.73 6.17 19.79
C GLY A 21 2.75 6.15 18.27
N LEU A 22 2.40 7.26 17.61
CA LEU A 22 2.50 7.37 16.16
C LEU A 22 3.95 7.25 15.67
N LEU A 23 4.90 7.88 16.35
CA LEU A 23 6.33 7.75 16.05
C LEU A 23 6.82 6.30 16.19
N VAL A 24 6.47 5.63 17.29
CA VAL A 24 6.82 4.21 17.50
C VAL A 24 6.15 3.32 16.46
N GLY A 25 4.89 3.60 16.11
CA GLY A 25 4.17 2.90 15.05
C GLY A 25 4.86 3.04 13.69
N SER A 26 5.22 4.26 13.30
CA SER A 26 5.97 4.54 12.08
C SER A 26 7.35 3.87 12.07
N LEU A 27 8.05 3.86 13.20
CA LEU A 27 9.31 3.13 13.35
C LEU A 27 9.10 1.62 13.15
N CYS A 28 8.02 1.04 13.69
CA CYS A 28 7.67 -0.36 13.44
C CYS A 28 7.39 -0.63 11.96
N VAL A 29 6.78 0.32 11.24
CA VAL A 29 6.58 0.19 9.78
C VAL A 29 7.93 0.12 9.07
N LEU A 30 8.86 1.03 9.41
CA LEU A 30 10.21 1.05 8.87
C LEU A 30 10.97 -0.24 9.15
N LEU A 31 10.92 -0.72 10.39
CA LEU A 31 11.57 -1.97 10.80
C LEU A 31 10.94 -3.20 10.12
N THR A 32 9.63 -3.20 9.91
CA THR A 32 8.94 -4.26 9.15
C THR A 32 9.46 -4.33 7.72
N ALA A 33 9.54 -3.18 7.04
CA ALA A 33 9.97 -3.07 5.65
C ALA A 33 11.47 -3.39 5.51
N GLY A 34 12.30 -2.88 6.41
CA GLY A 34 13.75 -3.18 6.45
C GLY A 34 14.03 -4.66 6.72
N ALA A 35 13.34 -5.30 7.68
CA ALA A 35 13.51 -6.73 7.93
C ALA A 35 13.03 -7.58 6.74
N ALA A 36 11.94 -7.17 6.07
CA ALA A 36 11.45 -7.85 4.87
C ALA A 36 12.44 -7.76 3.69
N MET A 37 13.19 -6.66 3.58
CA MET A 37 14.25 -6.51 2.57
C MET A 37 15.39 -7.53 2.73
N VAL A 38 15.71 -7.93 3.96
CA VAL A 38 16.82 -8.86 4.20
C VAL A 38 16.50 -10.28 3.72
N VAL A 39 15.22 -10.67 3.72
CA VAL A 39 14.80 -12.03 3.38
C VAL A 39 15.22 -12.43 1.95
N PRO A 40 14.91 -11.65 0.88
CA PRO A 40 15.42 -11.94 -0.47
C PRO A 40 16.95 -12.05 -0.55
N LEU A 41 17.71 -11.18 0.13
CA LEU A 41 19.18 -11.26 0.14
C LEU A 41 19.69 -12.50 0.84
N ALA A 42 19.07 -12.91 1.95
CA ALA A 42 19.40 -14.14 2.63
C ALA A 42 19.12 -15.35 1.74
N VAL A 43 17.99 -15.36 1.02
CA VAL A 43 17.67 -16.38 0.00
C VAL A 43 18.73 -16.39 -1.11
N SER A 44 19.15 -15.23 -1.63
CA SER A 44 20.22 -15.14 -2.62
C SER A 44 21.49 -15.82 -2.12
N LYS A 45 22.00 -15.41 -0.95
CA LYS A 45 23.23 -15.97 -0.38
C LYS A 45 23.13 -17.48 -0.13
N THR A 46 21.96 -17.96 0.29
CA THR A 46 21.71 -19.39 0.51
C THR A 46 21.80 -20.18 -0.80
N LEU A 47 21.10 -19.70 -1.83
CA LEU A 47 21.09 -20.36 -3.13
C LEU A 47 22.48 -20.31 -3.77
N ASN A 48 23.16 -19.18 -3.71
CA ASN A 48 24.53 -19.02 -4.18
C ASN A 48 25.50 -19.97 -3.46
N TYR A 49 25.34 -20.15 -2.14
CA TYR A 49 26.13 -21.12 -1.39
C TYR A 49 25.91 -22.55 -1.89
N ILE A 50 24.64 -22.98 -2.03
CA ILE A 50 24.29 -24.32 -2.54
C ILE A 50 24.84 -24.54 -3.95
N THR A 51 24.74 -23.54 -4.82
CA THR A 51 25.18 -23.67 -6.22
C THR A 51 26.68 -23.52 -6.41
N ASN A 52 27.36 -22.74 -5.56
CA ASN A 52 28.82 -22.58 -5.61
C ASN A 52 29.57 -23.71 -4.88
N GLU A 53 28.96 -24.39 -3.88
CA GLU A 53 29.49 -25.69 -3.39
C GLU A 53 29.48 -26.74 -4.51
N ALA A 54 28.58 -26.62 -5.50
CA ALA A 54 28.58 -27.47 -6.69
C ALA A 54 29.56 -27.01 -7.79
N ASN A 55 30.07 -25.77 -7.75
CA ASN A 55 30.97 -25.21 -8.75
C ASN A 55 31.96 -24.19 -8.13
N THR A 56 33.21 -24.61 -7.94
CA THR A 56 34.29 -23.77 -7.41
C THR A 56 34.65 -22.59 -8.32
N PHE A 57 34.41 -21.31 -7.94
CA PHE A 57 35.42 -20.21 -7.92
C PHE A 57 34.95 -18.86 -7.32
N LYS A 58 35.96 -18.08 -6.89
CA LYS A 58 36.12 -16.90 -6.00
C LYS A 58 35.24 -15.63 -6.15
N PRO A 59 35.03 -14.85 -5.06
CA PRO A 59 34.46 -13.49 -5.09
C PRO A 59 35.52 -12.37 -4.99
N ARG A 60 35.23 -11.15 -5.50
CA ARG A 60 35.86 -9.90 -5.00
C ARG A 60 35.06 -8.60 -5.21
N ALA A 61 35.06 -7.81 -4.12
CA ALA A 61 35.08 -6.36 -3.93
C ALA A 61 34.29 -5.41 -4.88
N GLY A 62 33.25 -4.78 -4.32
CA GLY A 62 32.63 -3.57 -4.87
C GLY A 62 31.35 -3.18 -4.16
N ILE A 63 31.38 -2.84 -2.85
CA ILE A 63 30.17 -2.64 -2.03
C ILE A 63 30.04 -1.23 -1.43
N THR A 64 31.11 -0.45 -1.29
CA THR A 64 31.10 0.66 -0.31
C THR A 64 30.53 2.01 -0.80
N LEU A 65 30.32 2.23 -2.09
CA LEU A 65 30.03 3.58 -2.63
C LEU A 65 28.54 3.92 -2.78
N VAL A 66 27.68 2.93 -3.03
CA VAL A 66 26.25 3.18 -3.37
C VAL A 66 25.38 3.35 -2.12
N GLU A 67 25.70 2.62 -1.05
CA GLU A 67 24.95 2.64 0.22
C GLU A 67 25.00 4.01 0.92
N THR A 68 26.15 4.69 0.83
CA THR A 68 26.37 6.03 1.41
C THR A 68 25.52 7.11 0.72
N TYR A 69 25.24 6.96 -0.58
CA TYR A 69 24.46 7.94 -1.35
C TYR A 69 22.94 7.79 -1.15
N LEU A 70 22.44 6.55 -1.01
CA LEU A 70 21.02 6.27 -0.79
C LEU A 70 20.54 6.69 0.62
N LEU A 71 21.37 6.52 1.65
CA LEU A 71 21.00 6.96 3.00
C LEU A 71 21.06 8.49 3.16
N LYS A 72 21.94 9.15 2.39
CA LYS A 72 21.99 10.62 2.28
C LYS A 72 20.77 11.21 1.57
N SER A 73 20.26 10.57 0.53
CA SER A 73 19.14 11.12 -0.25
C SER A 73 17.79 11.11 0.47
N VAL A 74 17.65 10.34 1.56
CA VAL A 74 16.41 10.20 2.35
C VAL A 74 16.52 10.87 3.73
N GLY A 75 17.62 11.57 4.05
CA GLY A 75 17.78 12.31 5.31
C GLY A 75 17.87 11.43 6.56
N LEU A 76 18.21 10.14 6.40
CA LEU A 76 18.37 9.15 7.47
C LEU A 76 19.84 8.86 7.79
N GLU A 77 20.70 9.84 7.56
CA GLU A 77 22.15 9.75 7.75
C GLU A 77 22.56 9.39 9.18
N THR A 78 21.73 9.71 10.17
CA THR A 78 21.94 9.34 11.59
C THR A 78 21.73 7.85 11.87
N LEU A 79 21.03 7.11 10.99
CA LEU A 79 20.85 5.66 11.09
C LEU A 79 21.92 4.89 10.33
N THR A 80 22.73 5.55 9.49
CA THR A 80 23.85 4.92 8.76
C THR A 80 24.78 4.13 9.69
N PRO A 81 25.18 4.60 10.88
CA PRO A 81 26.12 3.85 11.72
C PRO A 81 25.47 2.64 12.37
N VAL A 82 24.17 2.70 12.68
CA VAL A 82 23.43 1.59 13.31
C VAL A 82 23.12 0.51 12.28
N VAL A 83 22.70 0.90 11.08
CA VAL A 83 22.47 -0.02 9.96
C VAL A 83 23.80 -0.68 9.55
N TRP A 84 24.88 0.11 9.46
CA TRP A 84 26.23 -0.38 9.17
C TRP A 84 26.81 -1.25 10.29
N ASP A 85 26.58 -0.92 11.56
CA ASP A 85 27.04 -1.73 12.69
C ASP A 85 26.27 -3.05 12.78
N ILE A 86 24.96 -3.05 12.54
CA ILE A 86 24.16 -4.29 12.49
C ILE A 86 24.56 -5.14 11.29
N GLN A 87 24.67 -4.56 10.09
CA GLN A 87 25.10 -5.28 8.87
C GLN A 87 26.56 -5.74 8.95
N GLY A 88 27.44 -4.90 9.50
CA GLY A 88 28.88 -5.14 9.66
C GLY A 88 29.16 -6.20 10.71
N LYS A 89 28.55 -6.12 11.92
CA LYS A 89 28.62 -7.20 12.92
C LYS A 89 28.00 -8.50 12.40
N TRP A 90 26.97 -8.40 11.55
CA TRP A 90 26.50 -9.53 10.79
C TRP A 90 27.63 -10.10 9.92
N LEU A 91 28.16 -9.31 8.98
CA LEU A 91 29.21 -9.71 8.03
C LEU A 91 30.47 -10.27 8.71
N ASP A 92 30.86 -9.72 9.86
CA ASP A 92 32.01 -10.16 10.66
C ASP A 92 31.73 -11.49 11.38
N TYR A 93 30.50 -11.69 11.89
CA TYR A 93 30.06 -12.99 12.42
C TYR A 93 30.04 -14.06 11.31
N TRP A 94 29.69 -13.68 10.08
CA TRP A 94 29.75 -14.54 8.89
C TRP A 94 31.19 -14.89 8.47
N ALA A 95 32.13 -13.94 8.56
CA ALA A 95 33.55 -14.16 8.26
C ALA A 95 34.19 -15.11 9.28
N MET A 96 33.75 -15.11 10.54
CA MET A 96 34.23 -16.05 11.56
C MET A 96 33.70 -17.47 11.34
N ALA A 97 32.47 -17.64 10.85
CA ALA A 97 31.89 -18.95 10.52
C ALA A 97 32.57 -19.63 9.31
N ASP A 98 33.27 -18.86 8.47
CA ASP A 98 34.06 -19.31 7.31
C ASP A 98 35.20 -20.26 7.70
N SER A 99 35.73 -20.12 8.92
CA SER A 99 36.96 -20.80 9.39
C SER A 99 36.79 -22.23 9.93
N ARG A 100 35.55 -22.76 10.08
CA ARG A 100 35.29 -24.00 10.84
C ARG A 100 34.73 -25.21 10.06
N GLY A 101 34.65 -25.18 8.72
CA GLY A 101 34.24 -26.35 7.94
C GLY A 101 32.83 -26.89 8.24
N ALA A 102 31.95 -26.08 8.84
CA ALA A 102 30.59 -26.45 9.19
C ALA A 102 29.60 -26.08 8.08
N ASN A 103 28.66 -26.97 7.77
CA ASN A 103 27.54 -26.73 6.84
C ASN A 103 26.85 -25.40 7.18
N ARG A 104 26.88 -24.42 6.26
CA ARG A 104 26.35 -23.06 6.52
C ARG A 104 24.83 -22.94 6.38
N LEU A 105 24.20 -23.94 5.76
CA LEU A 105 22.77 -24.04 5.50
C LEU A 105 21.86 -23.77 6.73
N PRO A 106 22.11 -24.36 7.92
CA PRO A 106 21.29 -24.10 9.10
C PRO A 106 21.32 -22.64 9.56
N TYR A 107 22.45 -21.94 9.40
CA TYR A 107 22.57 -20.53 9.75
C TYR A 107 21.78 -19.63 8.80
N TYR A 108 21.84 -19.92 7.50
CA TYR A 108 21.01 -19.22 6.51
C TYR A 108 19.52 -19.40 6.77
N PHE A 109 19.10 -20.65 7.05
CA PHE A 109 17.71 -20.95 7.39
C PHE A 109 17.28 -20.24 8.68
N ALA A 110 18.10 -20.30 9.74
CA ALA A 110 17.83 -19.62 11.00
C ALA A 110 17.75 -18.10 10.83
N ALA A 111 18.58 -17.51 9.96
CA ALA A 111 18.52 -16.10 9.64
C ALA A 111 17.24 -15.71 8.90
N ILE A 112 16.86 -16.46 7.85
CA ILE A 112 15.61 -16.24 7.11
C ILE A 112 14.41 -16.32 8.07
N LEU A 113 14.37 -17.36 8.91
CA LEU A 113 13.32 -17.53 9.91
C LEU A 113 13.32 -16.40 10.93
N GLY A 114 14.49 -16.02 11.45
CA GLY A 114 14.66 -14.91 12.39
C GLY A 114 14.15 -13.59 11.85
N PHE A 115 14.56 -13.20 10.63
CA PHE A 115 14.08 -11.98 9.99
C PHE A 115 12.59 -12.03 9.64
N ALA A 116 12.07 -13.19 9.23
CA ALA A 116 10.64 -13.36 8.99
C ALA A 116 9.83 -13.18 10.29
N LEU A 117 10.29 -13.74 11.41
CA LEU A 117 9.66 -13.57 12.72
C LEU A 117 9.75 -12.12 13.22
N VAL A 118 10.90 -11.47 13.06
CA VAL A 118 11.09 -10.06 13.41
C VAL A 118 10.18 -9.15 12.57
N SER A 119 10.12 -9.38 11.25
CA SER A 119 9.19 -8.67 10.36
C SER A 119 7.73 -8.92 10.76
N GLY A 120 7.37 -10.16 11.11
CA GLY A 120 6.04 -10.51 11.61
C GLY A 120 5.68 -9.81 12.93
N LEU A 121 6.63 -9.75 13.87
CA LEU A 121 6.47 -9.05 15.14
C LEU A 121 6.25 -7.55 14.93
N PHE A 122 7.11 -6.89 14.15
CA PHE A 122 6.94 -5.47 13.87
C PHE A 122 5.67 -5.20 13.05
N ARG A 123 5.27 -6.13 12.16
CA ARG A 123 4.00 -6.05 11.44
C ARG A 123 2.79 -6.10 12.39
N PHE A 124 2.86 -6.94 13.41
CA PHE A 124 1.85 -6.99 14.47
C PHE A 124 1.85 -5.71 15.31
N LEU A 125 3.02 -5.25 15.75
CA LEU A 125 3.17 -4.05 16.58
C LEU A 125 2.71 -2.80 15.84
N GLN A 126 3.09 -2.58 14.58
CA GLN A 126 2.62 -1.43 13.80
C GLN A 126 1.09 -1.40 13.72
N ARG A 127 0.44 -2.56 13.52
CA ARG A 127 -1.02 -2.66 13.45
C ARG A 127 -1.65 -2.37 14.80
N ARG A 128 -1.12 -2.96 15.88
CA ARG A 128 -1.63 -2.72 17.24
C ARG A 128 -1.49 -1.26 17.65
N ILE A 129 -0.39 -0.61 17.31
CA ILE A 129 -0.09 0.76 17.70
C ILE A 129 -0.86 1.76 16.83
N ILE A 130 -0.70 1.73 15.50
CA ILE A 130 -1.29 2.74 14.61
C ILE A 130 -2.82 2.62 14.58
N ILE A 131 -3.36 1.40 14.40
CA ILE A 131 -4.82 1.20 14.40
C ILE A 131 -5.39 1.37 15.82
N GLY A 132 -4.65 1.02 16.85
CA GLY A 132 -5.05 1.27 18.23
C GLY A 132 -5.16 2.75 18.55
N ILE A 133 -4.18 3.56 18.10
CA ILE A 133 -4.19 5.02 18.28
C ILE A 133 -5.34 5.65 17.49
N SER A 134 -5.61 5.21 16.25
CA SER A 134 -6.73 5.78 15.49
C SER A 134 -8.07 5.56 16.18
N ARG A 135 -8.27 4.42 16.87
CA ARG A 135 -9.44 4.17 17.72
C ARG A 135 -9.47 5.04 18.98
N LYS A 136 -8.32 5.31 19.60
CA LYS A 136 -8.25 6.22 20.76
C LYS A 136 -8.57 7.67 20.37
N ILE A 137 -8.08 8.12 19.21
CA ILE A 137 -8.41 9.43 18.66
C ILE A 137 -9.91 9.52 18.35
N GLU A 138 -10.48 8.48 17.74
CA GLU A 138 -11.92 8.42 17.50
C GLU A 138 -12.73 8.47 18.82
N TYR A 139 -12.29 7.76 19.85
CA TYR A 139 -12.92 7.80 21.17
C TYR A 139 -12.92 9.23 21.76
N ASP A 140 -11.78 9.91 21.72
CA ASP A 140 -11.66 11.29 22.19
C ASP A 140 -12.56 12.24 21.38
N LEU A 141 -12.53 12.14 20.04
CA LEU A 141 -13.38 12.94 19.16
C LEU A 141 -14.88 12.73 19.43
N ARG A 142 -15.30 11.49 19.67
CA ARG A 142 -16.70 11.18 19.99
C ARG A 142 -17.12 11.77 21.33
N ASN A 143 -16.24 11.75 22.33
CA ASN A 143 -16.54 12.37 23.63
C ASN A 143 -16.62 13.89 23.53
N ASP A 144 -15.68 14.52 22.85
CA ASP A 144 -15.66 15.98 22.67
C ASP A 144 -16.88 16.43 21.86
N LEU A 145 -17.26 15.68 20.82
CA LEU A 145 -18.49 15.91 20.05
C LEU A 145 -19.72 15.77 20.93
N PHE A 146 -19.81 14.69 21.73
CA PHE A 146 -20.96 14.45 22.60
C PHE A 146 -21.10 15.53 23.66
N GLU A 147 -20.01 15.92 24.32
CA GLU A 147 -20.00 17.00 25.31
C GLU A 147 -20.40 18.34 24.69
N HIS A 148 -19.95 18.60 23.46
CA HIS A 148 -20.35 19.80 22.73
C HIS A 148 -21.85 19.79 22.41
N LEU A 149 -22.38 18.67 21.90
CA LEU A 149 -23.81 18.51 21.62
C LEU A 149 -24.66 18.81 22.86
N LEU A 150 -24.29 18.29 24.04
CA LEU A 150 -25.04 18.55 25.28
C LEU A 150 -25.12 20.04 25.68
N LYS A 151 -24.21 20.89 25.20
CA LYS A 151 -24.15 22.33 25.49
C LYS A 151 -24.84 23.20 24.43
N LEU A 152 -25.25 22.61 23.30
CA LEU A 152 -25.87 23.37 22.21
C LEU A 152 -27.30 23.79 22.58
N SER A 153 -27.69 24.97 22.09
CA SER A 153 -29.01 25.52 22.35
C SER A 153 -30.11 24.73 21.64
N PRO A 154 -31.37 24.77 22.13
CA PRO A 154 -32.51 24.17 21.44
C PRO A 154 -32.65 24.64 19.97
N SER A 155 -32.21 25.87 19.67
CA SER A 155 -32.21 26.43 18.31
C SER A 155 -31.34 25.63 17.33
N PHE A 156 -30.24 25.02 17.79
CA PHE A 156 -29.44 24.12 16.96
C PHE A 156 -30.23 22.86 16.59
N TYR A 157 -30.88 22.25 17.57
CA TYR A 157 -31.67 21.02 17.39
C TYR A 157 -32.94 21.23 16.55
N ASN A 158 -33.46 22.46 16.50
CA ASN A 158 -34.55 22.81 15.58
C ASN A 158 -34.07 22.92 14.11
N ARG A 159 -32.77 23.14 13.87
CA ARG A 159 -32.18 23.27 12.52
C ARG A 159 -31.51 22.00 12.01
N MET A 160 -30.99 21.16 12.91
CA MET A 160 -30.29 19.92 12.58
C MET A 160 -31.18 18.71 12.86
N THR A 161 -31.32 17.81 11.88
CA THR A 161 -32.09 16.58 12.08
C THR A 161 -31.33 15.61 12.99
N THR A 162 -32.05 14.82 13.78
CA THR A 162 -31.43 13.78 14.62
C THR A 162 -30.63 12.79 13.77
N GLY A 163 -31.10 12.47 12.56
CA GLY A 163 -30.39 11.60 11.61
C GLY A 163 -29.02 12.16 11.22
N ASP A 164 -28.94 13.45 10.92
CA ASP A 164 -27.66 14.10 10.56
C ASP A 164 -26.66 14.08 11.71
N ILE A 165 -27.14 14.31 12.95
CA ILE A 165 -26.30 14.27 14.15
C ILE A 165 -25.74 12.86 14.34
N VAL A 166 -26.59 11.83 14.25
CA VAL A 166 -26.17 10.43 14.40
C VAL A 166 -25.20 10.03 13.29
N ALA A 167 -25.51 10.37 12.03
CA ALA A 167 -24.64 10.06 10.90
C ALA A 167 -23.24 10.67 11.03
N ARG A 168 -23.14 11.93 11.50
CA ARG A 168 -21.84 12.56 11.78
C ARG A 168 -21.12 11.90 12.96
N ALA A 169 -21.84 11.56 14.03
CA ALA A 169 -21.28 10.89 15.20
C ALA A 169 -20.83 9.43 14.93
N THR A 170 -21.33 8.79 13.86
CA THR A 170 -20.96 7.42 13.50
C THR A 170 -20.14 7.34 12.21
N ASN A 171 -20.68 7.75 11.08
CA ASN A 171 -20.09 7.55 9.75
C ASN A 171 -18.88 8.46 9.56
N ASP A 172 -19.03 9.76 9.82
CA ASP A 172 -17.91 10.70 9.64
C ASP A 172 -16.77 10.36 10.62
N MET A 173 -17.09 9.98 11.87
CA MET A 173 -16.10 9.50 12.84
C MET A 173 -15.37 8.24 12.35
N ASN A 174 -16.08 7.28 11.76
CA ASN A 174 -15.47 6.10 11.15
C ASN A 174 -14.55 6.45 9.97
N GLN A 175 -14.88 7.48 9.19
CA GLN A 175 -14.04 7.95 8.09
C GLN A 175 -12.77 8.65 8.61
N VAL A 176 -12.89 9.50 9.63
CA VAL A 176 -11.73 10.11 10.30
C VAL A 176 -10.82 9.03 10.88
N ARG A 177 -11.37 8.01 11.56
CA ARG A 177 -10.61 6.86 12.07
C ARG A 177 -9.89 6.10 10.94
N SER A 178 -10.58 5.88 9.81
CA SER A 178 -10.03 5.17 8.66
C SER A 178 -8.89 5.95 8.01
N MET A 179 -9.01 7.27 7.93
CA MET A 179 -7.96 8.17 7.47
C MET A 179 -6.73 8.09 8.39
N LEU A 180 -6.93 8.22 9.70
CA LEU A 180 -5.83 8.28 10.68
C LEU A 180 -5.12 6.94 10.92
N GLY A 181 -5.80 5.82 10.71
CA GLY A 181 -5.22 4.48 10.87
C GLY A 181 -4.76 3.90 9.54
N PRO A 182 -5.61 3.11 8.84
CA PRO A 182 -5.28 2.52 7.54
C PRO A 182 -4.77 3.52 6.50
N GLY A 183 -5.40 4.70 6.40
CA GLY A 183 -5.06 5.74 5.43
C GLY A 183 -3.67 6.32 5.59
N VAL A 184 -3.07 6.24 6.79
CA VAL A 184 -1.65 6.60 7.02
C VAL A 184 -0.75 5.38 6.92
N MET A 185 -1.18 4.24 7.49
CA MET A 185 -0.37 3.03 7.58
C MET A 185 -0.05 2.44 6.20
N TYR A 186 -1.03 2.32 5.31
CA TYR A 186 -0.82 1.67 4.00
C TYR A 186 0.08 2.46 3.06
N PRO A 187 -0.08 3.79 2.88
CA PRO A 187 0.84 4.55 2.04
C PRO A 187 2.29 4.51 2.54
N ILE A 188 2.51 4.62 3.85
CA ILE A 188 3.87 4.52 4.42
C ILE A 188 4.46 3.13 4.15
N ASN A 189 3.69 2.06 4.37
CA ASN A 189 4.15 0.70 4.03
C ASN A 189 4.46 0.55 2.54
N ALA A 190 3.61 1.08 1.66
CA ALA A 190 3.79 1.01 0.21
C ALA A 190 5.06 1.76 -0.23
N ILE A 191 5.26 2.99 0.24
CA ILE A 191 6.43 3.82 -0.07
C ILE A 191 7.71 3.14 0.44
N LEU A 192 7.75 2.68 1.70
CA LEU A 192 8.94 2.04 2.24
C LEU A 192 9.25 0.72 1.54
N THR A 193 8.24 -0.11 1.28
CA THR A 193 8.42 -1.36 0.51
C THR A 193 8.98 -1.06 -0.87
N MET A 194 8.47 -0.02 -1.53
CA MET A 194 8.95 0.39 -2.85
C MET A 194 10.40 0.87 -2.81
N ILE A 195 10.77 1.70 -1.85
CA ILE A 195 12.15 2.17 -1.65
C ILE A 195 13.10 0.99 -1.40
N PHE A 196 12.77 0.10 -0.47
CA PHE A 196 13.65 -1.02 -0.11
C PHE A 196 13.75 -2.07 -1.20
N ALA A 197 12.64 -2.43 -1.86
CA ALA A 197 12.66 -3.42 -2.94
C ALA A 197 13.37 -2.89 -4.18
N LEU A 198 13.13 -1.63 -4.58
CA LEU A 198 13.88 -0.99 -5.67
C LEU A 198 15.37 -0.86 -5.31
N GLY A 199 15.69 -0.45 -4.09
CA GLY A 199 17.06 -0.40 -3.60
C GLY A 199 17.76 -1.76 -3.66
N GLY A 200 17.06 -2.82 -3.27
CA GLY A 200 17.54 -4.21 -3.38
C GLY A 200 17.75 -4.65 -4.83
N MET A 201 16.84 -4.33 -5.75
CA MET A 201 17.00 -4.63 -7.17
C MET A 201 18.18 -3.88 -7.79
N ILE A 202 18.32 -2.58 -7.50
CA ILE A 202 19.44 -1.76 -7.97
C ILE A 202 20.76 -2.26 -7.40
N TYR A 203 20.79 -2.69 -6.13
CA TYR A 203 21.95 -3.31 -5.50
C TYR A 203 22.40 -4.58 -6.24
N LEU A 204 21.46 -5.44 -6.65
CA LEU A 204 21.78 -6.67 -7.38
C LEU A 204 22.21 -6.41 -8.83
N SER A 205 21.45 -5.59 -9.56
CA SER A 205 21.78 -5.21 -10.94
C SER A 205 20.99 -3.95 -11.35
N PRO A 206 21.65 -2.78 -11.45
CA PRO A 206 20.98 -1.54 -11.86
C PRO A 206 20.35 -1.62 -13.24
N ILE A 207 21.04 -2.26 -14.19
CA ILE A 207 20.56 -2.41 -15.58
C ILE A 207 19.30 -3.28 -15.60
N LEU A 208 19.35 -4.44 -14.93
CA LEU A 208 18.18 -5.32 -14.88
C LEU A 208 17.00 -4.64 -14.16
N ALA A 209 17.27 -3.82 -13.14
CA ALA A 209 16.23 -3.09 -12.40
C ALA A 209 15.49 -2.10 -13.29
N ILE A 210 16.23 -1.30 -14.08
CA ILE A 210 15.63 -0.34 -15.00
C ILE A 210 14.78 -1.05 -16.06
N VAL A 211 15.29 -2.13 -16.68
CA VAL A 211 14.57 -2.81 -17.75
C VAL A 211 13.36 -3.58 -17.20
N ALA A 212 13.48 -4.24 -16.05
CA ALA A 212 12.38 -4.95 -15.41
C ALA A 212 11.29 -4.02 -14.84
N MET A 213 11.67 -2.79 -14.45
CA MET A 213 10.73 -1.78 -13.98
C MET A 213 10.10 -0.95 -15.08
N PHE A 214 10.61 -1.03 -16.30
CA PHE A 214 10.08 -0.28 -17.42
C PHE A 214 8.59 -0.59 -17.69
N PRO A 215 8.13 -1.86 -17.75
CA PRO A 215 6.71 -2.13 -17.92
C PRO A 215 5.84 -1.59 -16.79
N PRO A 216 6.13 -1.86 -15.49
CA PRO A 216 5.29 -1.35 -14.42
C PRO A 216 5.31 0.19 -14.31
N LEU A 217 6.43 0.83 -14.61
CA LEU A 217 6.54 2.30 -14.60
C LEU A 217 5.68 2.95 -15.70
N ILE A 218 5.65 2.38 -16.91
CA ILE A 218 4.74 2.84 -17.97
C ILE A 218 3.28 2.72 -17.53
N MET A 219 2.92 1.64 -16.83
CA MET A 219 1.56 1.48 -16.32
C MET A 219 1.21 2.48 -15.23
N ALA A 220 2.14 2.79 -14.32
CA ALA A 220 1.93 3.81 -13.32
C ALA A 220 1.58 5.16 -13.98
N ILE A 221 2.26 5.51 -15.09
CA ILE A 221 1.93 6.71 -15.88
C ILE A 221 0.56 6.58 -16.57
N GLY A 222 0.25 5.41 -17.15
CA GLY A 222 -1.02 5.12 -17.81
C GLY A 222 -2.24 5.14 -16.86
N THR A 223 -2.02 4.90 -15.58
CA THR A 223 -3.06 4.83 -14.55
C THR A 223 -3.81 6.16 -14.41
N ASN A 224 -3.15 7.31 -14.59
CA ASN A 224 -3.80 8.62 -14.53
C ASN A 224 -4.93 8.79 -15.56
N ARG A 225 -4.75 8.23 -16.76
CA ARG A 225 -5.79 8.25 -17.79
C ARG A 225 -6.95 7.33 -17.43
N PHE A 226 -6.65 6.13 -16.94
CA PHE A 226 -7.67 5.20 -16.46
C PHE A 226 -8.47 5.80 -15.31
N ALA A 227 -7.80 6.37 -14.30
CA ALA A 227 -8.43 7.01 -13.15
C ALA A 227 -9.39 8.12 -13.59
N LYS A 228 -9.01 8.95 -14.57
CA LYS A 228 -9.89 9.98 -15.14
C LYS A 228 -11.15 9.37 -15.77
N THR A 229 -11.00 8.37 -16.64
CA THR A 229 -12.14 7.71 -17.29
C THR A 229 -13.05 7.00 -16.29
N LEU A 230 -12.47 6.36 -15.27
CA LEU A 230 -13.20 5.72 -14.19
C LEU A 230 -14.00 6.75 -13.38
N HIS A 231 -13.38 7.88 -13.05
CA HIS A 231 -14.04 8.97 -12.34
C HIS A 231 -15.21 9.54 -13.15
N GLU A 232 -15.01 9.84 -14.43
CA GLU A 232 -16.07 10.33 -15.32
C GLU A 232 -17.25 9.34 -15.41
N ARG A 233 -16.97 8.04 -15.62
CA ARG A 233 -18.01 7.01 -15.70
C ARG A 233 -18.74 6.82 -14.36
N PHE A 234 -18.01 6.88 -13.25
CA PHE A 234 -18.60 6.77 -11.92
C PHE A 234 -19.50 7.98 -11.61
N THR A 235 -19.11 9.19 -12.02
CA THR A 235 -19.93 10.40 -11.88
C THR A 235 -21.28 10.23 -12.61
N LEU A 236 -21.27 9.69 -13.83
CA LEU A 236 -22.52 9.41 -14.57
C LEU A 236 -23.40 8.37 -13.85
N VAL A 237 -22.80 7.35 -13.24
CA VAL A 237 -23.52 6.36 -12.42
C VAL A 237 -24.17 7.05 -11.21
N GLN A 238 -23.46 7.94 -10.53
CA GLN A 238 -23.96 8.68 -9.37
C GLN A 238 -25.09 9.65 -9.75
N GLU A 239 -24.95 10.37 -10.86
CA GLU A 239 -26.00 11.25 -11.39
C GLU A 239 -27.29 10.46 -11.67
N GLN A 240 -27.17 9.30 -12.33
CA GLN A 240 -28.34 8.47 -12.61
C GLN A 240 -28.96 7.84 -11.36
N TYR A 241 -28.13 7.48 -10.38
CA TYR A 241 -28.61 7.04 -9.08
C TYR A 241 -29.41 8.13 -8.37
N SER A 242 -28.97 9.38 -8.48
CA SER A 242 -29.71 10.55 -7.97
C SER A 242 -31.06 10.68 -8.66
N ASN A 243 -31.13 10.57 -9.99
CA ASN A 243 -32.39 10.64 -10.74
C ASN A 243 -33.41 9.57 -10.30
N ILE A 244 -32.96 8.33 -10.13
CA ILE A 244 -33.81 7.24 -9.61
C ILE A 244 -34.29 7.57 -8.20
N SER A 245 -33.38 8.01 -7.32
CA SER A 245 -33.70 8.32 -5.93
C SER A 245 -34.73 9.45 -5.81
N THR A 246 -34.57 10.52 -6.60
CA THR A 246 -35.55 11.62 -6.69
C THR A 246 -36.91 11.10 -7.16
N LYS A 247 -36.96 10.29 -8.22
CA LYS A 247 -38.22 9.76 -8.74
C LYS A 247 -38.94 8.86 -7.73
N VAL A 248 -38.20 8.03 -7.01
CA VAL A 248 -38.74 7.22 -5.92
C VAL A 248 -39.27 8.09 -4.79
N GLN A 249 -38.52 9.13 -4.40
CA GLN A 249 -38.95 10.07 -3.35
C GLN A 249 -40.22 10.83 -3.73
N GLU A 250 -40.32 11.31 -4.97
CA GLU A 250 -41.53 11.95 -5.52
C GLU A 250 -42.73 10.99 -5.47
N ASN A 251 -42.56 9.75 -5.93
CA ASN A 251 -43.63 8.76 -5.95
C ASN A 251 -44.10 8.35 -4.55
N LEU A 252 -43.18 8.23 -3.58
CA LEU A 252 -43.52 7.91 -2.20
C LEU A 252 -44.22 9.08 -1.49
N THR A 253 -43.72 10.31 -1.70
CA THR A 253 -44.32 11.52 -1.11
C THR A 253 -45.69 11.80 -1.72
N GLY A 254 -45.82 11.58 -3.03
CA GLY A 254 -47.03 11.78 -3.83
C GLY A 254 -47.91 10.55 -4.00
N ILE A 255 -47.73 9.48 -3.20
CA ILE A 255 -48.37 8.18 -3.44
C ILE A 255 -49.90 8.24 -3.53
N ARG A 256 -50.53 9.16 -2.80
CA ARG A 256 -51.97 9.39 -2.86
C ARG A 256 -52.41 9.93 -4.23
N VAL A 257 -51.62 10.79 -4.84
CA VAL A 257 -51.88 11.34 -6.19
C VAL A 257 -51.70 10.24 -7.23
N VAL A 258 -50.63 9.46 -7.16
CA VAL A 258 -50.38 8.33 -8.08
C VAL A 258 -51.56 7.35 -8.06
N LYS A 259 -52.04 6.96 -6.86
CA LYS A 259 -53.21 6.07 -6.71
C LYS A 259 -54.52 6.71 -7.14
N ALA A 260 -54.74 7.99 -6.81
CA ALA A 260 -55.98 8.69 -7.18
C ALA A 260 -56.17 8.76 -8.71
N TYR A 261 -55.08 8.87 -9.47
CA TYR A 261 -55.11 8.88 -10.93
C TYR A 261 -54.85 7.50 -11.57
N THR A 262 -54.72 6.43 -10.77
CA THR A 262 -54.42 5.06 -11.24
C THR A 262 -53.19 5.01 -12.17
N ARG A 263 -52.10 5.69 -11.76
CA ARG A 263 -50.87 5.85 -12.56
C ARG A 263 -49.74 4.91 -12.15
N GLU A 264 -49.99 3.92 -11.31
CA GLU A 264 -48.99 3.00 -10.76
C GLU A 264 -48.13 2.33 -11.85
N ASP A 265 -48.76 1.74 -12.87
CA ASP A 265 -48.04 1.05 -13.95
C ASP A 265 -47.16 2.02 -14.76
N SER A 266 -47.65 3.24 -14.99
CA SER A 266 -46.87 4.26 -15.69
C SER A 266 -45.66 4.73 -14.88
N GLU A 267 -45.81 4.82 -13.56
CA GLU A 267 -44.72 5.20 -12.66
C GLU A 267 -43.68 4.08 -12.53
N VAL A 268 -44.14 2.83 -12.52
CA VAL A 268 -43.27 1.65 -12.58
C VAL A 268 -42.47 1.63 -13.89
N GLU A 269 -43.10 1.91 -15.03
CA GLU A 269 -42.39 1.96 -16.32
C GLU A 269 -41.39 3.12 -16.37
N ALA A 270 -41.73 4.30 -15.84
CA ALA A 270 -40.82 5.43 -15.76
C ALA A 270 -39.56 5.10 -14.93
N ILE A 271 -39.73 4.46 -13.76
CA ILE A 271 -38.60 3.98 -12.95
C ILE A 271 -37.82 2.90 -13.69
N ARG A 272 -38.50 1.99 -14.40
CA ARG A 272 -37.87 0.93 -15.19
C ARG A 272 -36.95 1.51 -16.28
N ASP A 273 -37.36 2.57 -16.95
CA ASP A 273 -36.54 3.25 -17.96
C ASP A 273 -35.32 3.93 -17.34
N LEU A 274 -35.48 4.62 -16.21
CA LEU A 274 -34.34 5.18 -15.46
C LEU A 274 -33.36 4.08 -15.03
N ASN A 275 -33.87 2.91 -14.61
CA ASN A 275 -33.07 1.78 -14.20
C ASN A 275 -32.32 1.11 -15.37
N LYS A 276 -32.90 1.08 -16.59
CA LYS A 276 -32.19 0.61 -17.79
C LYS A 276 -30.96 1.47 -18.08
N ASP A 277 -31.09 2.80 -18.02
CA ASP A 277 -29.94 3.71 -18.19
C ASP A 277 -28.92 3.57 -17.05
N TYR A 278 -29.38 3.39 -15.81
CA TYR A 278 -28.50 3.11 -14.67
C TYR A 278 -27.70 1.82 -14.87
N LEU A 279 -28.33 0.76 -15.35
CA LEU A 279 -27.67 -0.50 -15.68
C LEU A 279 -26.63 -0.29 -16.79
N GLU A 280 -26.96 0.43 -17.87
CA GLU A 280 -26.02 0.68 -18.96
C GLU A 280 -24.78 1.46 -18.50
N LYS A 281 -24.99 2.53 -17.71
CA LYS A 281 -23.91 3.32 -17.11
C LYS A 281 -23.03 2.47 -16.18
N ASN A 282 -23.63 1.62 -15.35
CA ASN A 282 -22.90 0.68 -14.50
C ASN A 282 -22.10 -0.34 -15.33
N LEU A 283 -22.68 -0.92 -16.38
CA LEU A 283 -21.96 -1.86 -17.25
C LEU A 283 -20.77 -1.19 -17.93
N LYS A 284 -20.90 0.06 -18.39
CA LYS A 284 -19.77 0.83 -18.93
C LYS A 284 -18.69 1.08 -17.86
N TYR A 285 -19.07 1.45 -16.65
CA TYR A 285 -18.15 1.62 -15.52
C TYR A 285 -17.41 0.32 -15.18
N PHE A 286 -18.14 -0.78 -14.97
CA PHE A 286 -17.55 -2.07 -14.61
C PHE A 286 -16.72 -2.69 -15.73
N ARG A 287 -17.06 -2.48 -17.01
CA ARG A 287 -16.18 -2.87 -18.13
C ARG A 287 -14.85 -2.13 -18.09
N SER A 288 -14.86 -0.84 -17.75
CA SER A 288 -13.60 -0.08 -17.55
C SER A 288 -12.81 -0.58 -16.35
N MET A 289 -13.47 -0.87 -15.22
CA MET A 289 -12.81 -1.47 -14.06
C MET A 289 -12.23 -2.85 -14.36
N GLY A 290 -12.96 -3.68 -15.11
CA GLY A 290 -12.60 -5.07 -15.37
C GLY A 290 -11.28 -5.25 -16.13
N VAL A 291 -10.83 -4.22 -16.84
CA VAL A 291 -9.53 -4.23 -17.55
C VAL A 291 -8.37 -3.84 -16.63
N LEU A 292 -8.62 -3.10 -15.55
CA LEU A 292 -7.57 -2.48 -14.74
C LEU A 292 -6.66 -3.49 -14.04
N TYR A 293 -7.24 -4.49 -13.36
CA TYR A 293 -6.47 -5.52 -12.66
C TYR A 293 -5.69 -6.46 -13.60
N PRO A 294 -6.31 -7.04 -14.66
CA PRO A 294 -5.57 -7.81 -15.65
C PRO A 294 -4.42 -7.01 -16.29
N PHE A 295 -4.58 -5.70 -16.44
CA PHE A 295 -3.54 -4.83 -16.97
C PHE A 295 -2.36 -4.64 -16.01
N PHE A 296 -2.62 -4.48 -14.71
CA PHE A 296 -1.56 -4.49 -13.69
C PHE A 296 -0.83 -5.84 -13.61
N ASP A 297 -1.59 -6.94 -13.58
CA ASP A 297 -1.01 -8.29 -13.58
C ASP A 297 -0.18 -8.55 -14.84
N PHE A 298 -0.67 -8.14 -16.01
CA PHE A 298 0.06 -8.30 -17.27
C PHE A 298 1.42 -7.57 -17.23
N SER A 299 1.44 -6.33 -16.74
CA SER A 299 2.68 -5.56 -16.64
C SER A 299 3.67 -6.12 -15.61
N HIS A 300 3.16 -6.57 -14.45
CA HIS A 300 3.97 -7.29 -13.47
C HIS A 300 4.61 -8.54 -14.07
N ASN A 301 3.81 -9.36 -14.76
CA ASN A 301 4.30 -10.55 -15.44
C ASN A 301 5.25 -10.25 -16.60
N LEU A 302 5.10 -9.11 -17.28
CA LEU A 302 6.07 -8.66 -18.28
C LEU A 302 7.41 -8.30 -17.63
N GLY A 303 7.40 -7.66 -16.45
CA GLY A 303 8.59 -7.45 -15.64
C GLY A 303 9.26 -8.77 -15.25
N ILE A 304 8.48 -9.76 -14.81
CA ILE A 304 8.98 -11.11 -14.51
C ILE A 304 9.60 -11.74 -15.76
N PHE A 305 8.93 -11.68 -16.91
CA PHE A 305 9.44 -12.20 -18.19
C PHE A 305 10.77 -11.54 -18.60
N VAL A 306 10.91 -10.23 -18.42
CA VAL A 306 12.18 -9.51 -18.65
C VAL A 306 13.28 -10.05 -17.74
N VAL A 307 12.99 -10.25 -16.45
CA VAL A 307 13.94 -10.83 -15.49
C VAL A 307 14.32 -12.25 -15.88
N LEU A 308 13.34 -13.09 -16.24
CA LEU A 308 13.60 -14.46 -16.71
C LEU A 308 14.51 -14.46 -17.95
N SER A 309 14.29 -13.54 -18.90
CA SER A 309 15.01 -13.50 -20.17
C SER A 309 16.42 -12.90 -20.01
N LEU A 310 16.51 -11.66 -19.52
CA LEU A 310 17.80 -10.96 -19.37
C LEU A 310 18.58 -11.42 -18.15
N GLY A 311 17.91 -11.76 -17.05
CA GLY A 311 18.56 -12.27 -15.85
C GLY A 311 19.20 -13.65 -16.08
N SER A 312 18.54 -14.55 -16.83
CA SER A 312 19.17 -15.83 -17.19
C SER A 312 20.37 -15.65 -18.13
N TYR A 313 20.28 -14.71 -19.07
CA TYR A 313 21.41 -14.34 -19.93
C TYR A 313 22.61 -13.82 -19.11
N LEU A 314 22.35 -12.92 -18.14
CA LEU A 314 23.37 -12.39 -17.24
C LEU A 314 24.03 -13.47 -16.38
N MET A 315 23.31 -14.53 -16.01
CA MET A 315 23.86 -15.64 -15.22
C MET A 315 24.83 -16.53 -16.02
N ILE A 316 24.65 -16.63 -17.34
CA ILE A 316 25.45 -17.50 -18.21
C ILE A 316 26.69 -16.77 -18.75
N GLN A 317 26.65 -15.44 -18.82
CA GLN A 317 27.77 -14.65 -19.32
C GLN A 317 29.03 -14.81 -18.45
N PRO A 318 30.19 -15.14 -19.05
CA PRO A 318 31.45 -15.18 -18.32
C PRO A 318 31.82 -13.81 -17.76
N GLY A 319 32.18 -13.75 -16.47
CA GLY A 319 32.68 -12.53 -15.83
C GLY A 319 31.61 -11.62 -15.20
N THR A 320 30.34 -12.00 -15.24
CA THR A 320 29.30 -11.34 -14.45
C THR A 320 29.29 -11.89 -13.01
N ALA A 321 29.07 -11.02 -12.03
CA ALA A 321 28.93 -11.42 -10.62
C ALA A 321 27.51 -11.89 -10.27
N PHE A 322 26.60 -11.94 -11.24
CA PHE A 322 25.17 -12.18 -11.04
C PHE A 322 24.88 -13.69 -11.03
N GLN A 323 24.47 -14.22 -9.88
CA GLN A 323 24.32 -15.65 -9.66
C GLN A 323 22.85 -16.10 -9.55
N VAL A 324 22.63 -17.41 -9.43
CA VAL A 324 21.30 -18.06 -9.33
C VAL A 324 20.48 -17.48 -8.16
N GLY A 325 21.14 -17.23 -7.03
CA GLY A 325 20.51 -16.62 -5.88
C GLY A 325 20.11 -15.16 -6.10
N ASP A 326 20.93 -14.38 -6.81
CA ASP A 326 20.62 -12.98 -7.12
C ASP A 326 19.41 -12.89 -8.03
N PHE A 327 19.30 -13.79 -9.00
CA PHE A 327 18.12 -13.95 -9.83
C PHE A 327 16.85 -14.23 -9.01
N ALA A 328 16.92 -15.19 -8.08
CA ALA A 328 15.78 -15.51 -7.21
C ALA A 328 15.39 -14.34 -6.31
N ALA A 329 16.37 -13.66 -5.71
CA ALA A 329 16.13 -12.46 -4.91
C ALA A 329 15.50 -11.32 -5.72
N PHE A 330 15.91 -11.18 -6.99
CA PHE A 330 15.35 -10.19 -7.90
C PHE A 330 13.85 -10.42 -8.15
N ILE A 331 13.44 -11.67 -8.39
CA ILE A 331 12.03 -12.04 -8.55
C ILE A 331 11.24 -11.78 -7.27
N LEU A 332 11.82 -12.09 -6.10
CA LEU A 332 11.18 -11.82 -4.81
C LEU A 332 10.96 -10.31 -4.60
N TYR A 333 11.96 -9.48 -4.87
CA TYR A 333 11.82 -8.03 -4.80
C TYR A 333 10.78 -7.49 -5.78
N LEU A 334 10.77 -7.99 -7.02
CA LEU A 334 9.78 -7.58 -8.02
C LEU A 334 8.35 -7.93 -7.56
N ASN A 335 8.13 -9.10 -6.96
CA ASN A 335 6.85 -9.48 -6.38
C ASN A 335 6.44 -8.59 -5.19
N MET A 336 7.39 -8.15 -4.36
CA MET A 336 7.12 -7.20 -3.27
C MET A 336 6.62 -5.85 -3.79
N LEU A 337 7.01 -5.44 -5.01
CA LEU A 337 6.56 -4.19 -5.63
C LEU A 337 5.15 -4.26 -6.21
N HIS A 338 4.62 -5.46 -6.49
CA HIS A 338 3.35 -5.62 -7.19
C HIS A 338 2.18 -4.92 -6.46
N PHE A 339 2.00 -5.20 -5.17
CA PHE A 339 0.93 -4.58 -4.38
C PHE A 339 1.13 -3.07 -4.15
N PRO A 340 2.32 -2.56 -3.74
CA PRO A 340 2.60 -1.13 -3.65
C PRO A 340 2.21 -0.35 -4.92
N MET A 341 2.57 -0.85 -6.10
CA MET A 341 2.25 -0.20 -7.38
C MET A 341 0.75 -0.09 -7.60
N ILE A 342 -0.01 -1.14 -7.29
CA ILE A 342 -1.48 -1.10 -7.36
C ILE A 342 -2.01 -0.10 -6.33
N SER A 343 -1.56 -0.21 -5.08
CA SER A 343 -2.11 0.55 -3.94
C SER A 343 -1.94 2.07 -4.06
N ILE A 344 -0.90 2.55 -4.75
CA ILE A 344 -0.73 3.99 -5.02
C ILE A 344 -1.86 4.53 -5.90
N GLY A 345 -2.47 3.70 -6.75
CA GLY A 345 -3.67 4.09 -7.51
C GLY A 345 -4.95 4.16 -6.67
N TRP A 346 -4.94 3.64 -5.43
CA TRP A 346 -6.10 3.63 -4.51
C TRP A 346 -6.11 4.80 -3.52
N VAL A 347 -4.95 5.44 -3.31
CA VAL A 347 -4.71 6.51 -2.35
C VAL A 347 -4.67 7.84 -3.09
#